data_AF-A0ABC8RIL6-F1
#
_entry.id   AF-A0ABC8RIL6-F1
#
_cell.length_a   1.000
_cell.length_b   1.000
_cell.length_c   1.000
_cell.angle_alpha   90.00
_cell.angle_beta   90.00
_cell.angle_gamma   90.00
#
_symmetry.space_group_name_H-M   'P 1'
#
loop_
_entity.id
_entity.type
_entity.pdbx_description
1 polymer ?
#
loop_
_entity_poly.entity_id
_entity_poly.type
_entity_poly.pdbx_seq_one_letter_code
_entity_poly.pdbx_strand_id
1 'polypeptide(L)'
;MANPEDELKPLPKIADAFKELANTIHSQTPDHAQLELGPFSSACSLVSPLFRCLGIAFKFAELDYVAKVDDLMEASKSIGTLRVMVDKDVEANCVRKAGSHTRNLLRVKRGLDMVRVLFEQIIALEYVL
;
A
#
# COMPACT_ATOMS: atom_id res chain seq x y z
N MET A 1 -6.19 32.30 -3.88
CA MET A 1 -5.41 32.10 -2.65
C MET A 1 -5.99 30.85 -2.00
N ALA A 2 -5.23 29.76 -1.93
CA ALA A 2 -5.72 28.50 -1.37
C ALA A 2 -5.84 28.63 0.16
N ASN A 3 -6.90 28.05 0.72
CA ASN A 3 -7.19 28.07 2.16
C ASN A 3 -6.20 27.14 2.89
N PRO A 4 -5.54 27.52 3.99
CA PRO A 4 -4.59 26.66 4.70
C PRO A 4 -5.19 25.33 5.21
N GLU A 5 -6.51 25.24 5.32
CA GLU A 5 -7.24 24.01 5.68
C GLU A 5 -7.29 22.96 4.56
N ASP A 6 -6.92 23.34 3.32
CA ASP A 6 -6.66 22.40 2.24
C ASP A 6 -5.31 21.67 2.40
N GLU A 7 -4.62 21.81 3.54
CA GLU A 7 -3.63 20.82 4.02
C GLU A 7 -4.34 19.51 4.46
N LEU A 8 -5.04 18.91 3.50
CA LEU A 8 -5.18 17.48 3.23
C LEU A 8 -5.29 16.59 4.46
N LYS A 9 -6.53 16.43 4.96
CA LYS A 9 -6.89 15.34 5.86
C LYS A 9 -6.37 14.00 5.28
N PRO A 10 -5.39 13.33 5.91
CA PRO A 10 -4.73 12.17 5.31
C PRO A 10 -5.67 10.96 5.22
N LEU A 11 -6.55 10.78 6.21
CA LEU A 11 -7.46 9.64 6.28
C LEU A 11 -8.49 9.60 5.13
N PRO A 12 -9.19 10.70 4.77
CA PRO A 12 -10.04 10.73 3.58
C PRO A 12 -9.32 10.34 2.28
N LYS A 13 -8.10 10.83 2.05
CA LYS A 13 -7.34 10.46 0.86
C LYS A 13 -7.01 8.98 0.79
N ILE A 14 -6.61 8.41 1.93
CA ILE A 14 -6.36 6.97 2.03
C ILE A 14 -7.66 6.23 1.72
N ALA A 15 -8.78 6.62 2.33
CA ALA A 15 -10.06 5.99 2.10
C ALA A 15 -10.49 6.04 0.62
N ASP A 16 -10.37 7.21 -0.03
CA ASP A 16 -10.73 7.38 -1.44
C ASP A 16 -9.85 6.53 -2.36
N ALA A 17 -8.52 6.59 -2.18
CA ALA A 17 -7.58 5.82 -2.99
C ALA A 17 -7.82 4.29 -2.86
N PHE A 18 -8.02 3.78 -1.64
CA PHE A 18 -8.28 2.35 -1.44
C PHE A 18 -9.68 1.93 -1.88
N LYS A 19 -10.66 2.84 -1.86
CA LYS A 19 -12.00 2.60 -2.42
C LYS A 19 -11.94 2.46 -3.94
N GLU A 20 -11.16 3.30 -4.63
CA GLU A 20 -10.93 3.17 -6.06
C GLU A 20 -10.26 1.83 -6.41
N LEU A 21 -9.22 1.43 -5.68
CA LEU A 21 -8.58 0.12 -5.87
C LEU A 21 -9.57 -1.03 -5.63
N ALA A 22 -10.39 -0.96 -4.58
CA ALA A 22 -11.39 -1.98 -4.29
C ALA A 22 -12.44 -2.09 -5.40
N ASN A 23 -12.92 -0.96 -5.93
CA ASN A 23 -13.85 -0.94 -7.07
C ASN A 23 -13.23 -1.59 -8.31
N THR A 24 -11.96 -1.31 -8.60
CA THR A 24 -11.22 -1.93 -9.70
C THR A 24 -11.08 -3.44 -9.51
N ILE A 25 -10.87 -3.93 -8.29
CA ILE A 25 -10.79 -5.38 -8.02
C ILE A 25 -12.16 -6.04 -8.16
N HIS A 26 -13.21 -5.42 -7.60
CA HIS A 26 -14.56 -5.98 -7.59
C HIS A 26 -15.26 -5.97 -8.97
N SER A 27 -14.85 -5.08 -9.88
CA SER A 27 -15.36 -5.06 -11.26
C SER A 27 -14.75 -6.15 -12.14
N GLN A 28 -13.74 -6.86 -11.64
CA GLN A 28 -13.01 -7.90 -12.37
C GLN A 28 -13.31 -9.29 -11.82
N THR A 29 -13.10 -10.31 -12.63
CA THR A 29 -13.17 -11.70 -12.16
C THR A 29 -11.94 -12.01 -11.29
N PRO A 30 -12.08 -12.78 -10.19
CA PRO A 30 -11.00 -13.01 -9.23
C PRO A 30 -9.69 -13.54 -9.86
N ASP A 31 -9.80 -14.39 -10.89
CA ASP A 31 -8.65 -15.00 -11.55
C ASP A 31 -7.98 -14.09 -12.60
N HIS A 32 -8.61 -12.98 -12.97
CA HIS A 32 -8.12 -12.06 -14.00
C HIS A 32 -7.99 -10.61 -13.52
N ALA A 33 -8.05 -10.37 -12.20
CA ALA A 33 -7.87 -9.04 -11.64
C ALA A 33 -6.50 -8.44 -12.02
N GLN A 34 -6.52 -7.50 -12.96
CA GLN A 34 -5.42 -6.66 -13.37
C GLN A 34 -5.47 -5.38 -12.54
N LEU A 35 -4.71 -5.37 -11.44
CA LEU A 35 -4.48 -4.15 -10.68
C LEU A 35 -3.21 -3.46 -11.19
N GLU A 36 -3.36 -2.21 -11.64
CA GLU A 36 -2.24 -1.42 -12.12
C GLU A 36 -1.26 -1.10 -10.98
N LEU A 37 0.04 -1.28 -11.25
CA LEU A 37 1.09 -1.12 -10.24
C LEU A 37 1.26 0.35 -9.82
N GLY A 38 1.06 1.30 -10.74
CA GLY A 38 1.16 2.74 -10.47
C GLY A 38 0.12 3.22 -9.44
N PRO A 39 -1.19 3.11 -9.72
CA PRO A 39 -2.25 3.45 -8.77
C PRO A 39 -2.11 2.70 -7.43
N PHE A 40 -1.77 1.40 -7.47
CA PHE A 40 -1.54 0.62 -6.25
C PHE A 40 -0.41 1.17 -5.39
N SER A 41 0.77 1.41 -5.97
CA SER A 41 1.94 1.91 -5.24
C SER A 41 1.73 3.34 -4.74
N SER A 42 1.06 4.19 -5.52
CA SER A 42 0.64 5.53 -5.11
C SER A 42 -0.28 5.49 -3.89
N ALA A 43 -1.31 4.66 -3.89
CA ALA A 43 -2.19 4.49 -2.73
C ALA A 43 -1.43 3.98 -1.50
N CYS A 44 -0.51 3.03 -1.68
CA CYS A 44 0.34 2.52 -0.59
C CYS A 44 1.22 3.62 0.02
N SER A 45 1.68 4.59 -0.77
CA SER A 45 2.52 5.70 -0.28
C SER A 45 1.78 6.59 0.71
N LEU A 46 0.46 6.75 0.54
CA LEU A 46 -0.41 7.55 1.42
C LEU A 46 -0.50 7.00 2.85
N VAL A 47 -0.19 5.70 3.03
CA VAL A 47 -0.22 5.02 4.34
C VAL A 47 1.03 5.30 5.16
N SER A 48 2.15 5.69 4.52
CA SER A 48 3.45 5.90 5.17
C SER A 48 3.40 6.82 6.41
N PRO A 49 2.68 7.96 6.40
CA PRO A 49 2.57 8.84 7.56
C PRO A 49 1.93 8.17 8.79
N LEU A 50 1.09 7.13 8.62
CA LEU A 50 0.45 6.45 9.74
C LEU A 50 1.47 5.72 10.63
N PHE A 51 2.51 5.13 10.05
CA PHE A 51 3.58 4.49 10.83
C PHE A 51 4.35 5.50 11.68
N ARG A 52 4.48 6.75 11.20
CA ARG A 52 5.10 7.84 11.97
C ARG A 52 4.27 8.25 13.18
N CYS A 53 2.94 8.25 13.05
CA CYS A 53 2.03 8.60 14.14
C CYS A 53 2.08 7.61 15.32
N LEU A 54 2.59 6.40 15.12
CA LEU A 54 2.75 5.37 16.17
C LEU A 54 3.99 5.58 17.05
N GLY A 55 4.76 6.66 16.82
CA GLY A 55 5.92 7.04 17.62
C GLY A 55 7.19 6.28 17.27
N ILE A 56 8.25 6.53 18.05
CA ILE A 56 9.62 6.08 17.74
C ILE A 56 9.76 4.55 17.67
N ALA A 57 8.92 3.80 18.40
CA ALA A 57 8.92 2.35 18.40
C ALA A 57 8.63 1.76 17.01
N PHE A 58 7.91 2.50 16.16
CA PHE A 58 7.54 2.09 14.81
C PHE A 58 8.41 2.73 13.72
N LYS A 59 9.49 3.43 14.08
CA LYS A 59 10.36 4.09 13.10
C LYS A 59 10.97 3.11 12.10
N PHE A 60 11.38 1.93 12.55
CA PHE A 60 11.88 0.88 11.67
C PHE A 60 10.80 0.32 10.74
N ALA A 61 9.56 0.24 11.21
CA ALA A 61 8.43 -0.19 10.39
C ALA A 61 8.11 0.85 9.31
N GLU A 62 8.14 2.15 9.65
CA GLU A 62 8.05 3.25 8.68
C GLU A 62 9.13 3.11 7.60
N LEU A 63 10.40 2.97 8.00
CA LEU A 63 11.52 2.88 7.06
C LEU A 63 11.46 1.64 6.16
N ASP A 64 11.16 0.45 6.70
CA ASP A 64 11.03 -0.78 5.89
C ASP A 64 9.84 -0.68 4.92
N TYR A 65 8.70 -0.13 5.37
CA TYR A 65 7.52 0.05 4.54
C TYR A 65 7.76 1.04 3.40
N VAL A 66 8.26 2.25 3.72
CA VAL A 66 8.54 3.32 2.75
C VAL A 66 9.49 2.83 1.67
N ALA A 67 10.63 2.23 2.06
CA ALA A 67 11.60 1.73 1.09
C ALA A 67 11.01 0.68 0.13
N LYS A 68 10.01 -0.09 0.56
CA LYS A 68 9.36 -1.11 -0.26
C LYS A 68 8.30 -0.51 -1.16
N VAL A 69 7.59 0.51 -0.71
CA VAL A 69 6.67 1.27 -1.56
C VAL A 69 7.43 2.03 -2.64
N ASP A 70 8.57 2.64 -2.30
CA ASP A 70 9.42 3.36 -3.26
C ASP A 70 9.93 2.43 -4.37
N ASP A 71 10.35 1.21 -4.03
CA ASP A 71 10.71 0.18 -5.02
C ASP A 71 9.56 -0.14 -5.98
N LEU A 72 8.34 -0.29 -5.46
CA LEU A 72 7.16 -0.56 -6.29
C LEU A 72 6.77 0.65 -7.16
N MET A 73 6.92 1.87 -6.64
CA MET A 73 6.71 3.09 -7.43
C MET A 73 7.74 3.20 -8.56
N GLU A 74 9.01 2.88 -8.30
CA GLU A 74 10.04 2.87 -9.34
C GLU A 74 9.73 1.79 -10.40
N ALA A 75 9.37 0.59 -9.97
CA ALA A 75 8.97 -0.50 -10.87
C ALA A 75 7.75 -0.13 -11.74
N SER A 76 6.81 0.66 -11.20
CA SER A 76 5.60 1.09 -11.92
C SER A 76 5.86 1.89 -13.19
N LYS A 77 7.06 2.51 -13.32
CA LYS A 77 7.44 3.26 -14.52
C LYS A 77 7.63 2.37 -15.75
N SER A 78 7.87 1.07 -15.54
CA SER A 78 8.16 0.11 -16.61
C SER A 78 7.34 -1.18 -16.55
N ILE A 79 6.53 -1.37 -15.50
CA ILE A 79 5.68 -2.55 -15.29
C ILE A 79 4.24 -2.09 -15.07
N GLY A 80 3.33 -2.53 -15.94
CA GLY A 80 1.94 -2.07 -15.94
C GLY A 80 1.11 -2.57 -14.76
N THR A 81 1.13 -3.88 -14.47
CA THR A 81 0.25 -4.49 -13.47
C THR A 81 1.01 -5.30 -12.42
N LEU A 82 0.39 -5.47 -11.25
CA LEU A 82 0.92 -6.35 -10.20
C LEU A 82 1.13 -7.78 -10.71
N ARG A 83 0.24 -8.26 -11.59
CA ARG A 83 0.34 -9.60 -12.14
C ARG A 83 1.60 -9.76 -12.99
N VAL A 84 1.83 -8.84 -13.94
CA VAL A 84 3.03 -8.82 -14.78
C VAL A 84 4.31 -8.71 -13.94
N MET A 85 4.28 -7.91 -12.86
CA MET A 85 5.41 -7.81 -11.94
C MET A 85 5.76 -9.14 -11.28
N VAL A 86 4.74 -9.86 -10.78
CA VAL A 86 4.92 -11.19 -10.16
C VAL A 86 5.41 -12.22 -11.18
N ASP A 87 4.80 -12.25 -12.37
CA ASP A 87 5.18 -13.19 -13.43
C ASP A 87 6.65 -12.99 -13.86
N LYS A 88 7.13 -11.74 -13.98
CA LYS A 88 8.54 -11.43 -14.25
C LYS A 88 9.50 -12.00 -13.19
N ASP A 89 9.15 -11.87 -11.91
CA ASP A 89 9.98 -12.42 -10.82
C ASP A 89 9.94 -13.95 -10.76
N VAL A 90 8.84 -14.57 -11.19
CA VAL A 90 8.71 -16.03 -11.34
C VAL A 90 9.59 -16.52 -12.48
N GLU A 91 9.52 -15.90 -13.65
CA GLU A 91 10.35 -16.21 -14.81
C GLU A 91 11.84 -16.05 -14.50
N ALA A 92 12.22 -15.01 -13.75
CA ALA A 92 13.59 -14.78 -13.31
C ALA A 92 14.03 -15.65 -12.12
N ASN A 93 13.15 -16.54 -11.61
CA ASN A 93 13.37 -17.39 -10.43
C ASN A 93 13.90 -16.61 -9.21
N CYS A 94 13.39 -15.39 -9.00
CA CYS A 94 13.89 -14.46 -7.98
C CYS A 94 12.82 -14.03 -6.97
N VAL A 95 11.61 -14.58 -7.03
CA VAL A 95 10.44 -14.25 -6.17
C VAL A 95 10.80 -14.00 -4.70
N ARG A 96 11.65 -14.84 -4.08
CA ARG A 96 11.99 -14.76 -2.65
C ARG A 96 13.28 -13.98 -2.36
N LYS A 97 14.03 -13.58 -3.39
CA LYS A 97 15.30 -12.87 -3.27
C LYS A 97 15.09 -11.55 -2.52
N ALA A 98 16.04 -11.18 -1.66
CA ALA A 98 15.98 -9.88 -1.01
C ALA A 98 16.02 -8.77 -2.08
N GLY A 99 15.06 -7.84 -2.01
CA GLY A 99 14.92 -6.77 -2.98
C GLY A 99 14.12 -7.12 -4.25
N SER A 100 13.62 -8.35 -4.42
CA SER A 100 12.67 -8.62 -5.50
C SER A 100 11.36 -7.87 -5.29
N HIS A 101 10.72 -7.44 -6.38
CA HIS A 101 9.50 -6.66 -6.33
C HIS A 101 8.36 -7.46 -5.69
N THR A 102 8.27 -8.77 -5.93
CA THR A 102 7.28 -9.66 -5.33
C THR A 102 7.47 -9.80 -3.82
N ARG A 103 8.73 -9.87 -3.35
CA ARG A 103 9.00 -9.89 -1.91
C ARG A 103 8.69 -8.53 -1.27
N ASN A 104 8.97 -7.43 -1.94
CA ASN A 104 8.63 -6.09 -1.48
C ASN A 104 7.11 -5.89 -1.43
N LEU A 105 6.37 -6.34 -2.45
CA LEU A 105 4.90 -6.40 -2.45
C LEU A 105 4.35 -7.16 -1.26
N LEU A 106 4.92 -8.32 -0.91
CA LEU A 106 4.51 -9.07 0.27
C LEU A 106 4.71 -8.28 1.58
N ARG A 107 5.77 -7.48 1.67
CA ARG A 107 6.02 -6.61 2.84
C ARG A 107 5.04 -5.44 2.89
N VAL A 108 4.77 -4.80 1.76
CA VAL A 108 3.75 -3.74 1.65
C VAL A 108 2.38 -4.28 2.03
N LYS A 109 1.96 -5.43 1.50
CA LYS A 109 0.70 -6.10 1.87
C LYS A 109 0.55 -6.28 3.38
N ARG A 110 1.61 -6.73 4.06
CA ARG A 110 1.60 -6.91 5.53
C ARG A 110 1.46 -5.59 6.27
N GLY A 111 2.09 -4.52 5.77
CA GLY A 111 1.93 -3.17 6.32
C GLY A 111 0.47 -2.68 6.20
N LEU A 112 -0.16 -2.90 5.04
CA LEU A 112 -1.57 -2.57 4.83
C LEU A 112 -2.50 -3.35 5.76
N ASP A 113 -2.24 -4.66 5.92
CA ASP A 113 -3.03 -5.54 6.79
C ASP A 113 -2.92 -5.11 8.26
N MET A 114 -1.73 -4.72 8.70
CA MET A 114 -1.50 -4.17 10.04
C MET A 114 -2.29 -2.86 10.25
N VAL A 115 -2.29 -1.95 9.27
CA VAL A 115 -3.07 -0.70 9.35
C VAL A 115 -4.57 -0.96 9.35
N ARG A 116 -5.05 -1.93 8.56
CA ARG A 116 -6.47 -2.36 8.60
C ARG A 116 -6.85 -2.80 10.01
N VAL A 117 -6.09 -3.73 10.59
CA VAL A 117 -6.35 -4.24 11.94
C VAL A 117 -6.24 -3.13 12.99
N LEU A 118 -5.30 -2.20 12.86
CA LEU A 118 -5.20 -1.05 13.75
C LEU A 118 -6.48 -0.21 13.74
N PHE A 119 -7.03 0.12 12.57
CA PHE A 119 -8.29 0.85 12.48
C PHE A 119 -9.47 0.05 13.02
N GLU A 120 -9.56 -1.25 12.74
CA GLU A 120 -10.58 -2.13 13.33
C GLU A 120 -10.55 -2.08 14.87
N GLN A 121 -9.35 -2.11 15.48
CA GLN A 121 -9.20 -2.03 16.93
C GLN A 121 -9.54 -0.66 17.50
N ILE A 122 -9.12 0.44 16.84
CA ILE A 122 -9.48 1.80 17.26
C ILE A 122 -11.00 1.97 17.28
N ILE A 123 -11.67 1.56 16.20
CA ILE A 123 -13.13 1.64 16.07
C ILE A 123 -13.81 0.78 17.15
N ALA A 124 -13.35 -0.46 17.37
CA ALA A 124 -13.93 -1.35 18.37
C ALA A 124 -13.80 -0.81 19.81
N LEU A 125 -12.68 -0.14 20.12
CA LEU A 125 -12.45 0.46 21.44
C LEU A 125 -13.31 1.71 21.68
N GLU A 126 -13.61 2.49 20.64
CA GLU A 126 -14.51 3.65 20.74
C GLU A 126 -15.97 3.25 21.06
N TYR A 127 -16.40 2.03 20.74
CA TYR A 127 -17.74 1.53 21.09
C TYR A 127 -17.86 0.93 22.51
N VAL A 128 -16.76 0.88 23.26
CA VAL A 128 -16.71 0.29 24.62
C VAL A 128 -16.58 1.36 25.71
N LEU A 129 -16.38 2.63 25.35
CA LEU A 129 -16.38 3.80 26.25
C LEU A 129 -17.71 4.58 26.15
#